data_AF-X6LQ29-F1
#
_entry.id   AF-X6LQ29-F1
#
_cell.length_a   1.000
_cell.length_b   1.000
_cell.length_c   1.000
_cell.angle_alpha   90.00
_cell.angle_beta   90.00
_cell.angle_gamma   90.00
#
_symmetry.space_group_name_H-M   'P 1'
#
loop_
_entity.id
_entity.type
_entity.pdbx_description
1 polymer ?
#
loop_
_entity_poly.entity_id
_entity_poly.type
_entity_poly.pdbx_seq_one_letter_code
_entity_poly.pdbx_strand_id
1 'polypeptide(L)'
;MNENSDQVVLLDMGGGTIDAACLKFLEDGIMSETHRRDGLKIGGIAVDQEFEALLSDIFGDSVIHDFQEKFRLNKNCTFFILFKHQK
;
A
#
# COMPACT_ATOMS: atom_id res chain seq x y z
N MET A 1 -7.32 35.45 20.03
CA MET A 1 -7.52 34.97 18.65
C MET A 1 -7.58 33.46 18.75
N ASN A 2 -8.68 32.83 18.36
CA ASN A 2 -8.81 31.38 18.46
C ASN A 2 -8.06 30.77 17.28
N GLU A 3 -6.80 30.40 17.49
CA GLU A 3 -6.00 29.66 16.50
C GLU A 3 -6.47 28.21 16.43
N ASN A 4 -7.69 27.97 15.92
CA ASN A 4 -8.03 26.66 15.39
C ASN A 4 -7.48 26.60 13.97
N SER A 5 -6.16 26.42 13.86
CA SER A 5 -5.55 25.98 12.61
C SER A 5 -5.88 24.51 12.43
N ASP A 6 -6.67 24.16 11.41
CA ASP A 6 -6.97 22.77 11.12
C ASP A 6 -5.68 21.98 10.92
N GLN A 7 -5.65 20.79 11.51
CA GLN A 7 -4.56 19.83 11.35
C GLN A 7 -5.13 18.55 10.77
N VAL A 8 -4.44 18.02 9.76
CA VAL A 8 -4.81 16.76 9.12
C VAL A 8 -3.65 15.79 9.15
N VAL A 9 -3.98 14.51 9.22
CA VAL A 9 -3.03 13.44 8.98
C VAL A 9 -3.24 12.96 7.55
N LEU A 10 -2.18 13.06 6.75
CA LEU A 10 -2.13 12.44 5.44
C LEU A 10 -1.57 11.03 5.59
N LEU A 11 -2.31 10.04 5.10
CA LEU A 11 -1.88 8.65 5.01
C LEU A 11 -1.81 8.25 3.54
N ASP A 12 -0.60 7.94 3.07
CA ASP A 12 -0.36 7.39 1.74
C ASP A 12 -0.07 5.89 1.87
N MET A 13 -0.97 5.07 1.35
CA MET A 13 -0.89 3.61 1.42
C MET A 13 -0.57 3.05 0.04
N GLY A 14 0.67 3.25 -0.39
CA GLY A 14 1.17 2.77 -1.67
C GLY A 14 1.42 1.25 -1.70
N GLY A 15 1.90 0.77 -2.85
CA GLY A 15 2.25 -0.63 -3.03
C GLY A 15 3.49 -1.05 -2.24
N GLY A 16 4.51 -0.19 -2.16
CA GLY A 16 5.76 -0.50 -1.45
C GLY A 16 5.76 -0.06 0.01
N THR A 17 5.27 1.16 0.26
CA THR A 17 5.34 1.81 1.56
C THR A 17 3.99 2.35 2.01
N ILE A 18 3.82 2.41 3.32
CA ILE A 18 2.79 3.22 3.97
C ILE A 18 3.52 4.41 4.62
N ASP A 19 3.18 5.61 4.19
CA ASP A 19 3.76 6.86 4.63
C ASP A 19 2.71 7.70 5.38
N ALA A 20 3.15 8.42 6.42
CA ALA A 20 2.27 9.26 7.22
C ALA A 20 2.91 10.63 7.47
N ALA A 21 2.12 11.68 7.29
CA ALA A 21 2.54 13.05 7.55
C ALA A 21 1.43 13.86 8.25
N CYS A 22 1.81 14.75 9.16
CA CYS A 22 0.89 15.70 9.79
C CYS A 22 1.02 17.06 9.12
N LEU A 23 -0.07 17.58 8.57
CA LEU A 23 -0.11 18.85 7.86
C LEU A 23 -0.94 19.85 8.67
N LYS A 24 -0.41 21.07 8.82
CA LYS A 24 -1.12 22.20 9.41
C LYS A 24 -1.49 23.18 8.31
N PHE A 25 -2.75 23.58 8.27
CA PHE A 25 -3.21 24.66 7.39
C PHE A 25 -2.87 26.01 8.04
N LEU A 26 -2.22 26.87 7.26
CA LEU A 26 -1.93 28.25 7.60
C LEU A 26 -2.96 29.17 6.93
N GLU A 27 -2.93 30.44 7.29
CA GLU A 27 -3.69 31.47 6.55
C GLU A 27 -3.21 31.51 5.08
N ASP A 28 -4.08 32.01 4.19
CA ASP A 28 -3.83 32.13 2.74
C ASP A 28 -3.70 30.80 1.97
N GLY A 29 -4.19 29.69 2.52
CA GLY A 29 -4.25 28.39 1.83
C GLY A 29 -2.90 27.68 1.74
N ILE A 30 -1.91 28.14 2.50
CA ILE A 30 -0.59 27.50 2.60
C ILE A 30 -0.67 26.32 3.57
N MET A 31 -0.02 25.21 3.22
CA MET A 31 0.12 24.04 4.10
C MET A 31 1.56 23.86 4.52
N SER A 32 1.77 23.54 5.80
CA SER A 32 3.08 23.22 6.36
C SER A 32 3.09 21.79 6.89
N GLU A 33 4.10 21.01 6.51
CA GLU A 33 4.33 19.69 7.07
C GLU A 33 5.03 19.81 8.42
N THR A 34 4.34 19.34 9.46
CA THR A 34 4.78 19.46 10.86
C THR A 34 5.51 18.22 11.35
N HIS A 35 5.20 17.05 10.77
CA HIS A 35 5.84 15.79 11.11
C HIS A 35 5.83 14.85 9.91
N ARG A 36 6.98 14.24 9.63
CA ARG A 36 7.15 13.15 8.66
C ARG A 36 7.66 11.92 9.39
N ARG A 37 7.10 10.75 9.11
CA ARG A 37 7.76 9.48 9.40
C ARG A 37 8.25 8.84 8.12
N ASP A 38 9.37 8.13 8.22
CA ASP A 38 9.85 7.26 7.16
C ASP A 38 8.81 6.17 6.86
N GLY A 39 8.63 5.89 5.57
CA GLY A 39 7.66 4.91 5.10
C GLY A 39 7.91 3.51 5.64
N LEU A 40 6.86 2.89 6.17
CA LEU A 40 6.88 1.50 6.58
C LEU A 40 6.76 0.62 5.34
N LYS A 41 7.66 -0.36 5.17
CA LYS A 41 7.68 -1.29 4.02
C LYS A 41 6.62 -2.40 4.14
N ILE A 42 5.37 -1.99 4.36
CA ILE A 42 4.20 -2.85 4.56
C ILE A 42 3.04 -2.45 3.63
N GLY A 43 3.37 -1.86 2.47
CA GLY A 43 2.38 -1.49 1.46
C GLY A 43 1.69 -2.70 0.82
N GLY A 44 0.94 -2.46 -0.26
CA GLY A 44 0.18 -3.51 -0.97
C GLY A 44 0.97 -4.78 -1.33
N ILE A 45 2.27 -4.68 -1.62
CA ILE A 45 3.14 -5.84 -1.90
C ILE A 45 3.17 -6.81 -0.72
N ALA A 46 3.19 -6.30 0.52
CA ALA A 46 3.17 -7.17 1.70
C ALA A 46 1.82 -7.91 1.82
N VAL A 47 0.71 -7.25 1.46
CA VAL A 47 -0.61 -7.88 1.43
C VAL A 47 -0.68 -8.98 0.36
N ASP A 48 -0.14 -8.72 -0.83
CA ASP A 48 -0.09 -9.71 -1.92
C ASP A 48 0.74 -10.94 -1.50
N GLN A 49 1.87 -10.74 -0.81
CA GLN A 49 2.71 -11.83 -0.30
C GLN A 49 1.98 -12.70 0.74
N GLU A 50 1.30 -12.09 1.71
CA GLU A 50 0.52 -12.82 2.72
C GLU A 50 -0.65 -13.58 2.08
N PHE A 51 -1.29 -12.99 1.06
CA PHE A 51 -2.34 -13.66 0.32
C PHE A 51 -1.82 -14.86 -0.49
N GLU A 52 -0.66 -14.72 -1.14
CA GLU A 52 0.00 -15.85 -1.82
C GLU A 52 0.37 -16.97 -0.85
N ALA A 53 0.89 -16.63 0.33
CA ALA A 53 1.19 -17.60 1.38
C ALA A 53 -0.08 -18.36 1.82
N LEU A 54 -1.19 -17.65 2.04
CA LEU A 54 -2.47 -18.26 2.36
C LEU A 54 -2.96 -19.23 1.27
N LEU A 55 -2.82 -18.85 -0.01
CA LEU A 55 -3.19 -19.72 -1.12
C LEU A 55 -2.29 -20.96 -1.18
N SER A 56 -0.99 -20.80 -0.94
CA SER A 56 -0.04 -21.91 -0.80
C SER A 56 -0.43 -22.86 0.34
N ASP A 57 -0.84 -22.34 1.49
CA ASP A 57 -1.29 -23.15 2.63
C ASP A 57 -2.57 -23.95 2.33
N ILE A 58 -3.49 -23.39 1.53
CA ILE A 58 -4.77 -24.04 1.19
C ILE A 58 -4.58 -25.08 0.07
N PHE A 59 -3.85 -24.75 -0.99
CA PHE A 59 -3.79 -25.54 -2.22
C PHE A 59 -2.48 -26.30 -2.42
N GLY A 60 -1.44 -25.96 -1.66
CA GLY A 60 -0.09 -26.47 -1.81
C GLY A 60 0.76 -25.65 -2.78
N ASP A 61 2.05 -25.53 -2.47
CA ASP A 61 3.01 -24.72 -3.24
C ASP A 61 3.10 -25.12 -4.72
N SER A 62 2.96 -26.40 -5.05
CA SER A 62 3.03 -26.86 -6.44
C SER A 62 1.89 -26.31 -7.29
N VAL A 63 0.67 -26.24 -6.73
CA VAL A 63 -0.51 -25.74 -7.45
C VAL A 63 -0.37 -24.25 -7.72
N ILE A 64 0.11 -23.49 -6.73
CA ILE A 64 0.32 -22.05 -6.86
C ILE A 64 1.45 -21.72 -7.82
N HIS A 65 2.56 -22.47 -7.73
CA HIS A 65 3.68 -22.33 -8.66
C HIS A 65 3.25 -22.57 -10.12
N ASP A 66 2.55 -23.67 -10.39
CA ASP A 66 2.07 -24.00 -11.74
C ASP A 66 1.08 -22.95 -12.26
N PHE A 67 0.23 -22.41 -11.38
CA PHE A 67 -0.67 -21.31 -11.71
C PHE A 67 0.10 -20.05 -12.10
N GLN A 68 1.09 -19.63 -11.30
CA GLN A 68 1.91 -18.45 -11.57
C GLN A 68 2.68 -18.56 -12.90
N GLU A 69 3.30 -19.71 -13.16
CA GLU A 69 4.04 -19.99 -14.40
C GLU A 69 3.12 -19.95 -15.62
N LYS A 70 1.96 -20.60 -15.54
CA LYS A 70 0.98 -20.64 -16.65
C LYS A 70 0.51 -19.25 -17.07
N PHE A 71 0.34 -18.35 -16.11
CA PHE A 71 -0.13 -16.98 -16.37
C PHE A 71 1.00 -15.95 -16.44
N ARG A 72 2.27 -16.37 -16.43
CA ARG A 72 3.46 -15.50 -16.47
C ARG A 72 3.39 -14.37 -15.45
N LEU A 73 2.90 -14.68 -14.25
CA LEU A 73 2.82 -13.68 -13.18
C LEU A 73 4.25 -13.36 -12.73
N ASN A 74 4.64 -12.10 -12.86
CA ASN A 74 5.95 -11.67 -12.41
C ASN A 74 5.91 -11.57 -10.87
N LYS A 75 6.86 -12.23 -10.17
CA LYS A 75 6.92 -12.26 -8.69
C LYS A 75 7.03 -10.88 -8.03
N ASN A 76 7.38 -9.84 -8.80
CA ASN A 76 7.45 -8.46 -8.34
C ASN A 76 6.17 -7.63 -8.62
N CYS A 77 5.16 -8.24 -9.24
CA CYS A 77 3.87 -7.62 -9.61
C CYS A 77 2.76 -8.66 -9.38
N THR A 78 2.50 -9.01 -8.13
CA THR A 78 1.57 -10.09 -7.80
C THR A 78 0.15 -9.59 -7.48
N PHE A 79 -0.81 -10.45 -7.86
CA PHE A 79 -2.28 -10.45 -7.74
C PHE A 79 -3.12 -9.18 -7.97
N PHE A 80 -2.76 -8.00 -7.46
CA PHE A 80 -3.60 -6.80 -7.60
C PHE A 80 -3.77 -6.35 -9.07
N ILE A 81 -2.77 -6.60 -9.92
CA ILE A 81 -2.89 -6.36 -11.38
C ILE A 81 -3.89 -7.32 -12.02
N LEU A 82 -3.97 -8.57 -11.54
CA LEU A 82 -4.91 -9.58 -12.05
C LEU A 82 -6.37 -9.19 -11.76
N PHE A 83 -6.64 -8.60 -10.58
CA PHE A 83 -7.97 -8.09 -10.23
C PHE A 83 -8.29 -6.71 -10.83
N LYS A 84 -7.30 -5.89 -11.16
CA LYS A 84 -7.52 -4.61 -11.86
C LYS A 84 -7.87 -4.79 -13.34
N HIS A 85 -7.43 -5.88 -13.97
CA HIS A 85 -7.73 -6.19 -15.38
C HIS A 85 -9.10 -6.88 -15.59
N GLN A 86 -9.89 -7.05 -14.53
CA GLN A 86 -11.24 -7.64 -14.56
C GLN A 86 -12.35 -6.58 -14.59
N LYS A 87 -12.06 -5.35 -15.05
CA LYS A 87 -13.06 -4.30 -15.30
C LYS A 87 -13.12 -3.92 -16.77
#